data_AF-A0A951BIG7-F1
#
_entry.id   AF-A0A951BIG7-F1
#
_cell.length_a   1.000
_cell.length_b   1.000
_cell.length_c   1.000
_cell.angle_alpha   90.00
_cell.angle_beta   90.00
_cell.angle_gamma   90.00
#
_symmetry.space_group_name_H-M   'P 1'
#
loop_
_entity.id
_entity.type
_entity.pdbx_description
1 polymer ?
#
loop_
_entity_poly.entity_id
_entity_poly.type
_entity_poly.pdbx_seq_one_letter_code
_entity_poly.pdbx_strand_id
1 'polypeptide(L)' 'SMGAEDFSYMLEARPGAYIFIGNGEGASWHHPAFDFNDAALPFGISYWARLVENRLPL' A
#
# COMPACT_ATOMS: atom_id res chain seq x y z
N SER A 1 10.76 8.00 9.14
CA SER A 1 9.92 7.94 10.35
C SER A 1 8.61 7.27 10.00
N MET A 2 7.85 6.77 10.98
CA MET A 2 6.46 6.41 10.71
C MET A 2 5.67 7.73 10.64
N GLY A 3 5.12 8.04 9.46
CA GLY A 3 4.24 9.19 9.26
C GLY A 3 2.87 8.95 9.90
N ALA A 4 2.09 10.02 10.08
CA ALA A 4 0.66 9.90 10.37
C ALA A 4 -0.10 9.62 9.06
N GLU A 5 -1.14 8.78 9.12
CA GLU A 5 -1.97 8.39 7.98
C GLU A 5 -3.44 8.37 8.40
N ASP A 6 -4.31 9.02 7.63
CA ASP A 6 -5.71 9.22 7.99
C ASP A 6 -6.56 7.94 7.83
N PHE A 7 -6.02 6.92 7.16
CA PHE A 7 -6.59 5.58 7.09
C PHE A 7 -6.84 4.96 8.48
N SER A 8 -6.10 5.43 9.51
CA SER A 8 -6.35 5.05 10.91
C SER A 8 -7.79 5.29 11.35
N TYR A 9 -8.44 6.38 10.90
CA TYR A 9 -9.85 6.65 11.19
C TYR A 9 -10.79 5.63 10.53
N MET A 10 -10.43 5.09 9.36
CA MET A 10 -11.21 4.01 8.73
C MET A 10 -11.13 2.72 9.54
N LEU A 11 -9.98 2.44 10.15
CA LEU A 11 -9.77 1.27 11.00
C LEU A 11 -10.51 1.35 12.34
N GLU A 12 -10.86 2.55 12.81
CA GLU A 12 -11.77 2.72 13.96
C GLU A 12 -13.19 2.26 13.63
N ALA A 13 -13.64 2.45 12.39
CA ALA A 13 -15.01 2.13 11.99
C ALA A 13 -15.22 0.63 11.70
N ARG A 14 -14.21 -0.05 11.14
CA ARG A 14 -14.29 -1.46 10.73
C ARG A 14 -12.94 -2.17 10.85
N PRO A 15 -12.92 -3.48 11.12
CA PRO A 15 -11.70 -4.28 10.97
C PRO A 15 -11.13 -4.13 9.56
N GLY A 16 -9.86 -3.80 9.47
CA GLY A 16 -9.15 -3.61 8.21
C GLY A 16 -7.64 -3.77 8.41
N ALA A 17 -6.90 -3.63 7.32
CA ALA A 17 -5.44 -3.70 7.33
C ALA A 17 -4.86 -2.63 6.41
N TYR A 18 -3.83 -1.94 6.89
CA TYR A 18 -2.96 -1.09 6.09
C TYR A 18 -1.61 -1.80 5.96
N ILE A 19 -1.10 -1.91 4.74
CA ILE A 19 0.12 -2.68 4.45
C ILE A 19 1.09 -1.83 3.63
N PHE A 20 2.39 -2.06 3.85
CA PHE A 20 3.43 -1.47 3.02
C PHE A 20 3.79 -2.40 1.86
N ILE A 21 4.07 -1.79 0.71
CA ILE A 21 4.74 -2.44 -0.42
C ILE A 21 6.16 -1.91 -0.51
N GLY A 22 7.11 -2.78 -0.85
CA GLY A 22 8.48 -2.36 -1.10
C GLY A 22 8.59 -1.50 -2.36
N ASN A 23 9.28 -0.36 -2.27
CA ASN A 23 9.57 0.52 -3.40
C ASN A 23 11.03 0.42 -3.89
N GLY A 24 11.79 -0.57 -3.42
CA GLY A 24 13.23 -0.69 -3.72
C GLY A 24 14.10 0.32 -2.96
N GLU A 25 15.35 0.44 -3.38
CA GLU A 25 16.30 1.43 -2.84
C GLU A 25 16.04 2.81 -3.45
N GLY A 26 16.13 3.86 -2.64
CA GLY A 26 15.90 5.23 -3.09
C GLY A 26 15.71 6.22 -1.95
N ALA A 27 15.45 7.47 -2.30
CA ALA A 27 15.11 8.49 -1.32
C ALA A 27 13.76 8.19 -0.65
N SER A 28 13.62 8.58 0.62
CA SER A 28 12.36 8.38 1.35
C SER A 28 11.27 9.36 0.90
N TRP A 29 10.04 9.12 1.34
CA TRP A 29 8.90 9.99 1.07
C TRP A 29 9.19 11.43 1.52
N HIS A 30 8.63 12.40 0.81
CA HIS A 30 8.88 13.84 0.97
C HIS A 30 10.28 14.34 0.60
N HIS A 31 11.21 13.47 0.19
CA HIS A 31 12.50 13.91 -0.33
C HIS A 31 12.36 14.39 -1.80
N PRO A 32 13.00 15.49 -2.24
CA PRO A 32 12.90 15.97 -3.62
C PRO A 32 13.41 15.00 -4.69
N ALA A 33 14.32 14.11 -4.31
CA ALA A 33 14.84 13.04 -5.16
C ALA A 33 14.04 11.72 -5.04
N PHE A 34 12.84 11.75 -4.45
CA PHE A 34 11.97 10.59 -4.43
C PHE A 34 11.57 10.22 -5.86
N ASP A 35 11.77 8.95 -6.20
CA ASP A 35 11.36 8.35 -7.46
C ASP A 35 10.58 7.07 -7.16
N PHE A 36 9.42 6.93 -7.77
CA PHE A 36 8.57 5.77 -7.54
C PHE A 36 9.07 4.61 -8.39
N ASN A 37 9.17 3.42 -7.81
CA ASN A 37 9.60 2.25 -8.56
C ASN A 37 8.40 1.64 -9.28
N ASP A 38 8.23 1.97 -10.55
CA ASP A 38 7.13 1.43 -11.39
C ASP A 38 7.13 -0.11 -11.47
N ALA A 39 8.27 -0.77 -11.27
CA ALA A 39 8.33 -2.23 -11.22
C ALA A 39 7.57 -2.81 -10.00
N ALA A 40 7.23 -2.01 -9.00
CA ALA A 40 6.41 -2.42 -7.85
C ALA A 40 4.91 -2.55 -8.19
N LEU A 41 4.42 -1.85 -9.22
CA LEU A 41 3.01 -1.81 -9.61
C LEU A 41 2.37 -3.21 -9.79
N PRO A 42 2.95 -4.16 -10.57
CA PRO A 42 2.32 -5.46 -10.77
C PRO A 42 2.12 -6.24 -9.47
N PHE A 43 2.98 -6.04 -8.46
CA PHE A 43 2.86 -6.70 -7.16
C PHE A 43 1.70 -6.12 -6.34
N GLY A 44 1.57 -4.78 -6.29
CA GLY A 44 0.46 -4.12 -5.61
C GLY A 44 -0.90 -4.45 -6.24
N ILE A 45 -0.98 -4.39 -7.56
CA ILE A 45 -2.20 -4.72 -8.32
C ILE A 45 -2.60 -6.18 -8.10
N SER A 46 -1.67 -7.11 -8.26
CA SER A 46 -1.98 -8.54 -8.12
C SER A 46 -2.38 -8.92 -6.70
N TYR A 47 -1.82 -8.28 -5.67
CA TYR A 47 -2.24 -8.48 -4.29
C TYR A 47 -3.73 -8.16 -4.10
N TRP A 48 -4.15 -6.95 -4.48
CA TRP A 48 -5.53 -6.51 -4.28
C TRP A 48 -6.53 -7.26 -5.16
N ALA A 49 -6.19 -7.50 -6.44
CA ALA A 49 -7.03 -8.30 -7.33
C ALA A 49 -7.28 -9.70 -6.76
N ARG A 50 -6.20 -10.41 -6.38
CA ARG A 50 -6.32 -11.75 -5.79
C ARG A 50 -7.00 -11.75 -4.44
N LEU A 51 -6.80 -10.72 -3.62
CA LEU A 51 -7.50 -10.61 -2.33
C LEU A 51 -9.02 -10.57 -2.55
N VAL A 52 -9.48 -9.72 -3.47
CA VAL A 52 -10.90 -9.59 -3.81
C VAL A 52 -11.43 -10.90 -4.40
N GLU A 53 -10.76 -11.44 -5.42
CA GLU A 53 -11.14 -12.72 -6.05
C GLU A 53 -11.29 -13.86 -5.04
N ASN A 54 -10.38 -13.96 -4.07
CA ASN A 54 -10.40 -15.02 -3.06
C ASN A 54 -11.41 -14.79 -1.93
N ARG A 55 -11.72 -13.53 -1.59
CA ARG A 55 -12.58 -13.19 -0.44
C ARG A 55 -14.01 -12.90 -0.82
N LEU A 56 -14.27 -12.52 -2.07
CA LEU A 56 -15.57 -12.16 -2.62
C LEU A 56 -15.81 -12.90 -3.95
N PRO A 57 -15.86 -14.25 -3.96
CA PRO A 57 -16.20 -15.00 -5.16
C PRO A 57 -17.65 -14.70 -5.60
N LEU A 58 -17.86 -14.67 -6.92
CA LEU A 58 -19.18 -14.53 -7.54
C LEU A 58 -19.99 -15.84 -7.47
#